data_AF-T0DI16-F1
#
_entry.id   AF-T0DI16-F1
#
_cell.length_a   1.000
_cell.length_b   1.000
_cell.length_c   1.000
_cell.angle_alpha   90.00
_cell.angle_beta   90.00
_cell.angle_gamma   90.00
#
_symmetry.space_group_name_H-M   'P 1'
#
loop_
_entity.id
_entity.type
_entity.pdbx_description
1 polymer ?
#
loop_
_entity_poly.entity_id
_entity_poly.type
_entity_poly.pdbx_seq_one_letter_code
_entity_poly.pdbx_strand_id
1 'polypeptide(L)'
;MKYFLITLLFINLFAAQSLSRKEIDINNDGKVDRIEIRRNKEVVEVQEDRNGDGKFEFITKFKLKGIFKQTLQDINGDGKIDRKVSYRKLNETQFQATIEVDKDFDGIFEIKYKDTQSLIQKQECHLPQAKSVIGELSSLVNKVSASFDDGFLPTDFGYRIENACLSKWGQDFPSFLKSSIDDGIACLKKLGKDLKNPVGSTRIAYELEELLKNNEVTIMCTDKSDDPVYWQGTLAYASVSEETQATFGGKVKHPYMAINPNQPSSLEFTPEGDAERKELRKTLFHEQLHNLGYSHGQGFEFSYACEDCCLSYKGDEENARVDSACRVCQGNYINENDIRYVRDFLDYSKQAYLTRNGIRATINYIKENPGSLEAQALLASSQGEYFNPIGLHLSTLIISDWGKSTYDNEMAKDLIDKIEADSSADYVAYPSGRVVASIFHEAYIKQDSQQTLKLLKDNIESIKINLNKRMIDTDTYNDYYASGVKDSLSIIIDDLYLNDHLGLGTKHTIELQEIRDSLNSDDDYY
;
A
#
# COMPACT_ATOMS: atom_id res chain seq x y z
N MET A 1 19.84 31.20 -71.74
CA MET A 1 20.19 30.43 -70.53
C MET A 1 19.04 30.56 -69.54
N LYS A 2 18.24 29.51 -69.39
CA LYS A 2 17.06 29.49 -68.52
C LYS A 2 17.45 29.09 -67.10
N TYR A 3 17.05 29.89 -66.12
CA TYR A 3 17.14 29.61 -64.69
C TYR A 3 16.16 28.49 -64.32
N PHE A 4 16.62 27.48 -63.59
CA PHE A 4 15.77 26.47 -62.96
C PHE A 4 15.60 26.84 -61.49
N LEU A 5 14.38 27.22 -61.11
CA LEU A 5 13.97 27.46 -59.73
C LEU A 5 13.54 26.11 -59.13
N ILE A 6 14.25 25.63 -58.11
CA ILE A 6 13.82 24.47 -57.30
C ILE A 6 13.06 25.03 -56.10
N THR A 7 11.73 24.93 -56.13
CA THR A 7 10.89 25.09 -54.94
C THR A 7 10.77 23.75 -54.23
N LEU A 8 11.47 23.60 -53.11
CA LEU A 8 11.25 22.54 -52.12
C LEU A 8 9.94 22.82 -51.37
N LEU A 9 8.97 21.92 -51.49
CA LEU A 9 7.76 21.90 -50.68
C LEU A 9 8.08 21.15 -49.37
N PHE A 10 8.37 21.87 -48.28
CA PHE A 10 8.40 21.29 -46.94
C PHE A 10 6.95 21.07 -46.47
N ILE A 11 6.48 19.83 -46.54
CA ILE A 11 5.24 19.43 -45.87
C ILE A 11 5.57 19.22 -44.39
N ASN A 12 5.23 20.21 -43.56
CA ASN A 12 5.16 20.02 -42.12
C ASN A 12 3.97 19.08 -41.81
N LEU A 13 4.23 17.79 -41.61
CA LEU A 13 3.29 16.90 -40.94
C LEU A 13 3.28 17.23 -39.44
N PHE A 14 2.47 18.21 -39.03
CA PHE A 14 1.97 18.19 -37.65
C PHE A 14 0.85 17.14 -37.61
N ALA A 15 1.18 15.93 -37.15
CA ALA A 15 0.17 14.96 -36.77
C ALA A 15 -0.67 15.58 -35.65
N ALA A 16 -1.93 15.93 -35.94
CA ALA A 16 -2.87 16.34 -34.92
C ALA A 16 -3.02 15.17 -33.93
N GLN A 17 -2.73 15.41 -32.65
CA GLN A 17 -2.90 14.40 -31.61
C GLN A 17 -4.39 14.02 -31.53
N SER A 18 -4.74 12.82 -31.98
CA SER A 18 -6.10 12.29 -31.88
C SER A 18 -6.34 11.77 -30.46
N LEU A 19 -7.44 12.20 -29.83
CA LEU A 19 -7.99 11.53 -28.67
C LEU A 19 -8.84 10.33 -29.12
N SER A 20 -8.67 9.18 -28.47
CA SER A 20 -9.54 8.02 -28.64
C SER A 20 -10.23 7.67 -27.33
N ARG A 21 -11.44 7.11 -27.40
CA ARG A 21 -12.24 6.70 -26.26
C ARG A 21 -12.46 5.19 -26.30
N LYS A 22 -12.17 4.47 -25.21
CA LYS A 22 -12.46 3.04 -25.02
C LYS A 22 -13.49 2.91 -23.89
N GLU A 23 -14.62 2.31 -24.18
CA GLU A 23 -15.61 1.89 -23.16
C GLU A 23 -15.33 0.44 -22.76
N ILE A 24 -15.46 0.15 -21.47
CA ILE A 24 -15.15 -1.15 -20.89
C ILE A 24 -16.30 -1.54 -19.97
N ASP A 25 -16.86 -2.71 -20.24
CA ASP A 25 -17.76 -3.46 -19.36
C ASP A 25 -16.90 -4.53 -18.67
N ILE A 26 -16.57 -4.29 -17.40
CA ILE A 26 -15.66 -5.10 -16.59
C ILE A 26 -16.39 -6.33 -16.06
N ASN A 27 -17.64 -6.16 -15.60
CA ASN A 27 -18.42 -7.24 -14.98
C ASN A 27 -19.28 -8.04 -15.99
N ASN A 28 -19.33 -7.62 -17.25
CA ASN A 28 -20.12 -8.19 -18.34
C ASN A 28 -21.64 -8.14 -18.09
N ASP A 29 -22.13 -7.10 -17.42
CA ASP A 29 -23.57 -6.89 -17.17
C ASP A 29 -24.29 -6.15 -18.31
N GLY A 30 -23.54 -5.73 -19.35
CA GLY A 30 -24.03 -4.98 -20.50
C GLY A 30 -24.00 -3.47 -20.33
N LYS A 31 -23.45 -2.95 -19.23
CA LYS A 31 -23.26 -1.52 -18.98
C LYS A 31 -21.78 -1.15 -19.02
N VAL A 32 -21.50 0.12 -19.28
CA VAL A 32 -20.13 0.63 -19.30
C VAL A 32 -19.72 0.98 -17.87
N ASP A 33 -18.71 0.29 -17.38
CA ASP A 33 -18.15 0.45 -16.03
C ASP A 33 -17.00 1.46 -16.01
N ARG A 34 -16.23 1.50 -17.11
CA ARG A 34 -15.03 2.32 -17.23
C ARG A 34 -14.87 2.90 -18.62
N ILE A 35 -14.48 4.17 -18.67
CA ILE A 35 -14.12 4.88 -19.89
C ILE A 35 -12.65 5.28 -19.81
N GLU A 36 -11.87 4.91 -20.82
CA GLU A 36 -10.51 5.41 -20.98
C GLU A 36 -10.43 6.40 -22.13
N ILE A 37 -9.89 7.58 -21.85
CA ILE A 37 -9.54 8.58 -22.84
C ILE A 37 -8.03 8.50 -23.05
N ARG A 38 -7.64 8.22 -24.29
CA ARG A 38 -6.23 8.07 -24.67
C ARG A 38 -5.82 9.18 -25.63
N ARG A 39 -4.62 9.69 -25.43
CA ARG A 39 -3.92 10.55 -26.38
C ARG A 39 -2.85 9.70 -27.05
N ASN A 40 -3.06 9.41 -28.34
CA ASN A 40 -2.30 8.37 -29.04
C ASN A 40 -2.44 7.01 -28.32
N LYS A 41 -1.34 6.44 -27.81
CA LYS A 41 -1.34 5.16 -27.08
C LYS A 41 -1.43 5.33 -25.56
N GLU A 42 -1.34 6.55 -25.05
CA GLU A 42 -1.24 6.81 -23.61
C GLU A 42 -2.61 7.17 -23.03
N VAL A 43 -2.98 6.56 -21.90
CA VAL A 43 -4.17 6.94 -21.14
C VAL A 43 -3.92 8.29 -20.46
N VAL A 44 -4.79 9.27 -20.72
CA VAL A 44 -4.71 10.61 -20.13
C VAL A 44 -5.84 10.87 -19.13
N GLU A 45 -6.95 10.15 -19.25
CA GLU A 45 -8.06 10.20 -18.32
C GLU A 45 -8.77 8.85 -18.26
N VAL A 46 -9.25 8.49 -17.07
CA VAL A 46 -10.11 7.33 -16.79
C VAL A 46 -11.32 7.82 -16.01
N GLN A 47 -12.51 7.39 -16.41
CA GLN A 47 -13.76 7.62 -15.68
C GLN A 47 -14.33 6.28 -15.27
N GLU A 48 -14.83 6.15 -14.05
CA GLU A 48 -15.28 4.88 -13.46
C GLU A 48 -16.64 5.06 -12.76
N ASP A 49 -17.55 4.12 -13.00
CA ASP A 49 -18.80 3.91 -12.26
C ASP A 49 -18.52 2.87 -11.16
N ARG A 50 -18.18 3.32 -9.95
CA ARG A 50 -17.73 2.42 -8.87
C ARG A 50 -18.87 1.83 -8.06
N ASN A 51 -20.06 2.42 -8.15
CA ASN A 51 -21.24 1.99 -7.43
C ASN A 51 -22.24 1.19 -8.31
N GLY A 52 -22.04 1.18 -9.64
CA GLY A 52 -22.85 0.47 -10.63
C GLY A 52 -24.18 1.15 -10.97
N ASP A 53 -24.32 2.46 -10.69
CA ASP A 53 -25.56 3.22 -10.89
C ASP A 53 -25.72 3.81 -12.30
N GLY A 54 -24.71 3.69 -13.14
CA GLY A 54 -24.65 4.20 -14.51
C GLY A 54 -24.08 5.61 -14.63
N LYS A 55 -23.62 6.23 -13.53
CA LYS A 55 -22.92 7.51 -13.51
C LYS A 55 -21.44 7.29 -13.19
N PHE A 56 -20.59 8.09 -13.81
CA PHE A 56 -19.15 8.04 -13.59
C PHE A 56 -18.77 9.05 -12.50
N GLU A 57 -18.73 8.58 -11.26
CA GLU A 57 -18.46 9.42 -10.09
C GLU A 57 -16.96 9.55 -9.78
N PHE A 58 -16.11 8.66 -10.34
CA PHE A 58 -14.67 8.68 -10.09
C PHE A 58 -13.87 8.95 -11.37
N ILE A 59 -13.03 9.98 -11.35
CA ILE A 59 -12.21 10.39 -12.49
C ILE A 59 -10.73 10.40 -12.10
N THR A 60 -9.88 9.73 -12.87
CA THR A 60 -8.42 9.83 -12.77
C THR A 60 -7.84 10.54 -13.97
N LYS A 61 -7.00 11.55 -13.75
CA LYS A 61 -6.25 12.26 -14.80
C LYS A 61 -4.76 12.01 -14.64
N PHE A 62 -4.08 11.82 -15.76
CA PHE A 62 -2.63 11.52 -15.80
C PHE A 62 -1.85 12.63 -16.51
N LYS A 63 -0.55 12.69 -16.22
CA LYS A 63 0.43 13.56 -16.93
C LYS A 63 0.02 15.03 -16.97
N LEU A 64 -0.49 15.54 -15.86
CA LEU A 64 -0.75 16.96 -15.67
C LEU A 64 0.56 17.69 -15.33
N LYS A 65 0.64 19.00 -15.58
CA LYS A 65 1.87 19.77 -15.34
C LYS A 65 2.24 19.75 -13.85
N GLY A 66 3.31 19.02 -13.52
CA GLY A 66 3.81 18.86 -12.14
C GLY A 66 2.96 17.95 -11.24
N ILE A 67 1.97 17.25 -11.79
CA ILE A 67 1.10 16.27 -11.11
C ILE A 67 1.02 15.05 -12.02
N PHE A 68 1.59 13.91 -11.61
CA PHE A 68 1.61 12.74 -12.49
C PHE A 68 0.27 11.99 -12.50
N LYS A 69 -0.47 12.03 -11.38
CA LYS A 69 -1.81 11.45 -11.20
C LYS A 69 -2.68 12.40 -10.38
N GLN A 70 -3.94 12.55 -10.76
CA GLN A 70 -4.95 13.24 -9.97
C GLN A 70 -6.24 12.41 -9.97
N THR A 71 -6.83 12.19 -8.81
CA THR A 71 -8.16 11.60 -8.68
C THR A 71 -9.16 12.67 -8.26
N LEU A 72 -10.37 12.58 -8.80
CA LEU A 72 -11.51 13.46 -8.55
C LEU A 72 -12.71 12.56 -8.30
N GLN A 73 -13.51 12.88 -7.29
CA GLN A 73 -14.67 12.09 -6.93
C GLN A 73 -15.87 12.98 -6.56
N ASP A 74 -17.01 12.67 -7.16
CA ASP A 74 -18.34 13.14 -6.78
C ASP A 74 -18.93 12.11 -5.80
N ILE A 75 -19.05 12.48 -4.53
CA ILE A 75 -19.48 11.57 -3.45
C ILE A 75 -21.01 11.61 -3.32
N ASN A 76 -21.64 12.78 -3.50
CA ASN A 76 -23.08 12.95 -3.30
C ASN A 76 -23.92 12.83 -4.60
N GLY A 77 -23.28 12.76 -5.76
CA GLY A 77 -23.90 12.60 -7.07
C GLY A 77 -24.52 13.87 -7.65
N ASP A 78 -24.13 15.06 -7.17
CA ASP A 78 -24.66 16.36 -7.62
C ASP A 78 -23.94 16.93 -8.86
N GLY A 79 -22.89 16.26 -9.33
CA GLY A 79 -22.06 16.65 -10.47
C GLY A 79 -20.89 17.57 -10.13
N LYS A 80 -20.64 17.86 -8.85
CA LYS A 80 -19.44 18.56 -8.37
C LYS A 80 -18.44 17.58 -7.78
N ILE A 81 -17.21 18.05 -7.59
CA ILE A 81 -16.13 17.23 -7.04
C ILE A 81 -16.04 17.51 -5.55
N ASP A 82 -16.28 16.46 -4.77
CA ASP A 82 -16.26 16.51 -3.30
C ASP A 82 -14.90 16.09 -2.75
N ARG A 83 -14.15 15.27 -3.49
CA ARG A 83 -12.82 14.83 -3.08
C ARG A 83 -11.83 14.85 -4.22
N LYS A 84 -10.66 15.43 -3.96
CA LYS A 84 -9.56 15.53 -4.92
C LYS A 84 -8.25 15.09 -4.29
N VAL A 85 -7.54 14.18 -4.95
CA VAL A 85 -6.18 13.80 -4.57
C VAL A 85 -5.22 14.10 -5.70
N SER A 86 -4.17 14.87 -5.43
CA SER A 86 -3.14 15.24 -6.42
C SER A 86 -1.78 14.67 -6.02
N TYR A 87 -1.20 13.84 -6.87
CA TYR A 87 0.08 13.18 -6.61
C TYR A 87 1.24 13.87 -7.34
N ARG A 88 2.30 14.18 -6.60
CA ARG A 88 3.51 14.84 -7.11
C ARG A 88 4.75 14.10 -6.66
N LYS A 89 5.78 14.04 -7.51
CA LYS A 89 7.10 13.53 -7.13
C LYS A 89 7.70 14.43 -6.05
N LEU A 90 8.02 13.85 -4.90
CA LEU A 90 8.68 14.56 -3.81
C LEU A 90 10.20 14.42 -3.96
N ASN A 91 10.67 13.19 -4.11
CA ASN A 91 12.08 12.87 -4.33
C ASN A 91 12.20 11.55 -5.14
N GLU A 92 13.38 10.94 -5.16
CA GLU A 92 13.64 9.71 -5.89
C GLU A 92 12.97 8.47 -5.27
N THR A 93 12.58 8.51 -4.00
CA THR A 93 12.00 7.36 -3.30
C THR A 93 10.59 7.63 -2.80
N GLN A 94 10.02 8.81 -3.04
CA GLN A 94 8.71 9.19 -2.52
C GLN A 94 7.86 10.08 -3.42
N PHE A 95 6.55 9.92 -3.30
CA PHE A 95 5.54 10.84 -3.77
C PHE A 95 4.83 11.54 -2.63
N GLN A 96 4.35 12.74 -2.88
CA GLN A 96 3.43 13.47 -2.02
C GLN A 96 2.04 13.45 -2.64
N ALA A 97 1.05 12.98 -1.89
CA ALA A 97 -0.35 13.19 -2.17
C ALA A 97 -0.82 14.47 -1.46
N THR A 98 -1.58 15.32 -2.14
CA THR A 98 -2.35 16.39 -1.53
C THR A 98 -3.83 16.04 -1.65
N ILE A 99 -4.50 15.88 -0.52
CA ILE A 99 -5.91 15.52 -0.40
C ILE A 99 -6.68 16.80 -0.07
N GLU A 100 -7.76 17.05 -0.79
CA GLU A 100 -8.72 18.13 -0.57
C GLU A 100 -10.12 17.53 -0.53
N VAL A 101 -10.90 17.81 0.52
CA VAL A 101 -12.28 17.31 0.70
C VAL A 101 -13.24 18.47 1.01
N ASP A 102 -14.31 18.55 0.23
CA ASP A 102 -15.53 19.33 0.47
C ASP A 102 -16.46 18.44 1.29
N LYS A 103 -16.59 18.75 2.58
CA LYS A 103 -17.24 17.85 3.54
C LYS A 103 -18.73 18.13 3.66
N ASP A 104 -19.14 19.37 3.46
CA ASP A 104 -20.54 19.80 3.57
C ASP A 104 -21.24 20.01 2.21
N PHE A 105 -20.51 19.76 1.12
CA PHE A 105 -20.96 19.75 -0.26
C PHE A 105 -21.38 21.14 -0.78
N ASP A 106 -20.77 22.20 -0.25
CA ASP A 106 -21.09 23.58 -0.63
C ASP A 106 -20.29 24.09 -1.84
N GLY A 107 -19.25 23.33 -2.28
CA GLY A 107 -18.33 23.64 -3.35
C GLY A 107 -16.99 24.23 -2.90
N ILE A 108 -16.77 24.38 -1.59
CA ILE A 108 -15.52 24.78 -0.96
C ILE A 108 -14.86 23.53 -0.36
N PHE A 109 -13.52 23.48 -0.36
CA PHE A 109 -12.80 22.36 0.25
C PHE A 109 -12.35 22.75 1.66
N GLU A 110 -13.03 22.24 2.69
CA GLU A 110 -12.75 22.55 4.11
C GLU A 110 -11.50 21.82 4.59
N ILE A 111 -11.29 20.60 4.10
CA ILE A 111 -10.24 19.71 4.57
C ILE A 111 -9.14 19.68 3.53
N LYS A 112 -7.91 19.93 3.99
CA LYS A 112 -6.71 19.80 3.16
C LYS A 112 -5.55 19.25 3.96
N TYR A 113 -5.00 18.14 3.53
CA TYR A 113 -3.82 17.54 4.13
C TYR A 113 -2.94 16.87 3.08
N LYS A 114 -1.76 16.46 3.51
CA LYS A 114 -0.76 15.79 2.70
C LYS A 114 -0.40 14.45 3.29
N ASP A 115 -0.03 13.54 2.41
CA ASP A 115 0.48 12.22 2.74
C ASP A 115 1.72 11.91 1.88
N THR A 116 2.67 11.16 2.42
CA THR A 116 3.89 10.72 1.72
C THR A 116 3.86 9.23 1.52
N GLN A 117 4.28 8.83 0.33
CA GLN A 117 4.23 7.44 -0.10
C GLN A 117 5.59 7.02 -0.56
N SER A 118 6.01 5.82 -0.14
CA SER A 118 7.21 5.19 -0.66
C SER A 118 6.98 4.78 -2.11
N LEU A 119 7.95 5.06 -2.95
CA LEU A 119 8.08 4.48 -4.29
C LEU A 119 8.45 3.00 -4.21
N ILE A 120 9.12 2.60 -3.13
CA ILE A 120 9.57 1.24 -2.89
C ILE A 120 8.47 0.50 -2.13
N GLN A 121 7.82 -0.42 -2.81
CA GLN A 121 6.83 -1.36 -2.26
C GLN A 121 7.54 -2.65 -1.90
N LYS A 122 8.35 -2.62 -0.83
CA LYS A 122 9.02 -3.83 -0.36
C LYS A 122 8.02 -4.68 0.41
N GLN A 123 7.84 -5.92 -0.03
CA GLN A 123 7.26 -6.95 0.83
C GLN A 123 8.27 -7.30 1.94
N GLU A 124 7.83 -7.26 3.19
CA GLU A 124 8.59 -7.84 4.30
C GLU A 124 8.37 -9.35 4.32
N CYS A 125 9.43 -10.13 4.11
CA CYS A 125 9.39 -11.58 4.14
C CYS A 125 9.26 -12.08 5.58
N HIS A 126 8.19 -12.84 5.88
CA HIS A 126 7.95 -13.42 7.21
C HIS A 126 8.67 -14.76 7.46
N LEU A 127 9.57 -15.20 6.58
CA LEU A 127 10.32 -16.44 6.78
C LEU A 127 11.53 -16.21 7.70
N PRO A 128 11.77 -17.07 8.71
CA PRO A 128 13.03 -17.10 9.43
C PRO A 128 14.18 -17.26 8.44
N GLN A 129 15.17 -16.38 8.48
CA GLN A 129 16.35 -16.47 7.61
C GLN A 129 17.11 -17.77 7.87
N ALA A 130 16.86 -18.80 7.06
CA ALA A 130 17.62 -20.03 7.08
C ALA A 130 18.92 -19.83 6.30
N LYS A 131 20.06 -20.15 6.92
CA LYS A 131 21.33 -20.33 6.21
C LYS A 131 21.32 -21.70 5.53
N SER A 132 21.45 -21.72 4.22
CA SER A 132 21.58 -22.95 3.43
C SER A 132 22.87 -22.96 2.61
N VAL A 133 23.40 -24.17 2.45
CA VAL A 133 24.70 -24.54 1.86
C VAL A 133 24.48 -24.93 0.39
N ILE A 134 25.40 -24.47 -0.46
CA ILE A 134 25.39 -24.64 -1.91
C ILE A 134 25.56 -26.11 -2.31
N GLY A 135 24.67 -26.61 -3.18
CA GLY A 135 24.87 -27.78 -4.02
C GLY A 135 24.81 -27.39 -5.51
N GLU A 136 25.84 -27.76 -6.29
CA GLU A 136 25.99 -27.42 -7.70
C GLU A 136 24.96 -28.10 -8.62
N LEU A 137 24.36 -27.33 -9.54
CA LEU A 137 23.75 -27.87 -10.75
C LEU A 137 23.97 -26.92 -11.94
N SER A 138 25.10 -27.04 -12.65
CA SER A 138 25.47 -26.09 -13.73
C SER A 138 25.89 -26.70 -15.08
N SER A 139 25.51 -27.95 -15.40
CA SER A 139 25.90 -28.54 -16.70
C SER A 139 24.79 -28.63 -17.76
N LEU A 140 23.51 -28.50 -17.41
CA LEU A 140 22.39 -28.62 -18.38
C LEU A 140 21.86 -27.29 -18.92
N VAL A 141 22.04 -26.19 -18.19
CA VAL A 141 21.46 -24.87 -18.47
C VAL A 141 22.00 -24.26 -19.77
N ASN A 142 23.28 -24.49 -20.09
CA ASN A 142 23.95 -23.86 -21.23
C ASN A 142 23.41 -24.27 -22.61
N LYS A 143 22.56 -25.31 -22.70
CA LYS A 143 21.99 -25.76 -23.98
C LYS A 143 20.65 -25.11 -24.35
N VAL A 144 19.90 -24.60 -23.37
CA VAL A 144 18.58 -23.98 -23.62
C VAL A 144 18.73 -22.47 -23.82
N SER A 145 19.60 -21.82 -23.04
CA SER A 145 19.87 -20.37 -23.13
C SER A 145 20.63 -19.93 -24.39
N ALA A 146 21.25 -20.87 -25.12
CA ALA A 146 21.93 -20.59 -26.39
C ALA A 146 20.97 -20.34 -27.58
N SER A 147 19.65 -20.40 -27.36
CA SER A 147 18.64 -20.34 -28.44
C SER A 147 17.93 -18.98 -28.59
N PHE A 148 18.20 -17.99 -27.72
CA PHE A 148 17.57 -16.66 -27.77
C PHE A 148 18.61 -15.54 -27.68
N ASP A 149 18.61 -14.64 -28.67
CA ASP A 149 19.66 -13.63 -28.90
C ASP A 149 19.78 -12.54 -27.82
N ASP A 150 18.81 -12.43 -26.91
CA ASP A 150 18.77 -11.37 -25.89
C ASP A 150 18.74 -11.85 -24.44
N GLY A 151 18.85 -13.17 -24.19
CA GLY A 151 18.95 -13.73 -22.85
C GLY A 151 17.62 -13.94 -22.11
N PHE A 152 16.49 -13.84 -22.80
CA PHE A 152 15.17 -14.08 -22.22
C PHE A 152 14.40 -15.22 -22.91
N LEU A 153 13.56 -15.90 -22.14
CA LEU A 153 12.58 -16.87 -22.59
C LEU A 153 11.21 -16.18 -22.71
N PRO A 154 10.67 -15.95 -23.91
CA PRO A 154 9.28 -15.53 -24.08
C PRO A 154 8.32 -16.68 -23.75
N THR A 155 7.16 -16.36 -23.17
CA THR A 155 6.09 -17.32 -22.89
C THR A 155 4.83 -17.00 -23.68
N ASP A 156 3.94 -17.98 -23.83
CA ASP A 156 2.63 -17.82 -24.47
C ASP A 156 1.55 -17.29 -23.53
N PHE A 157 1.91 -17.00 -22.27
CA PHE A 157 1.00 -16.53 -21.22
C PHE A 157 1.36 -15.12 -20.69
N GLY A 158 2.02 -14.30 -21.51
CA GLY A 158 2.20 -12.87 -21.24
C GLY A 158 3.46 -12.50 -20.45
N TYR A 159 4.42 -13.42 -20.30
CA TYR A 159 5.67 -13.18 -19.58
C TYR A 159 6.89 -13.36 -20.47
N ARG A 160 7.96 -12.68 -20.05
CA ARG A 160 9.30 -12.87 -20.59
C ARG A 160 10.29 -13.02 -19.46
N ILE A 161 10.89 -14.20 -19.37
CA ILE A 161 11.63 -14.64 -18.20
C ILE A 161 13.13 -14.59 -18.49
N GLU A 162 13.92 -13.92 -17.66
CA GLU A 162 15.38 -13.94 -17.78
C GLU A 162 15.90 -15.37 -17.65
N ASN A 163 16.78 -15.81 -18.57
CA ASN A 163 17.31 -17.18 -18.58
C ASN A 163 17.98 -17.57 -17.25
N ALA A 164 18.54 -16.60 -16.52
CA ALA A 164 19.12 -16.81 -15.20
C ALA A 164 18.10 -17.32 -14.16
N CYS A 165 16.81 -17.01 -14.30
CA CYS A 165 15.76 -17.54 -13.45
C CYS A 165 15.66 -19.06 -13.57
N LEU A 166 15.79 -19.62 -14.78
CA LEU A 166 15.74 -21.07 -15.03
C LEU A 166 16.93 -21.80 -14.41
N SER A 167 18.09 -21.14 -14.36
CA SER A 167 19.28 -21.65 -13.66
C SER A 167 19.07 -21.75 -12.16
N LYS A 168 18.31 -20.79 -11.58
CA LYS A 168 18.08 -20.69 -10.14
C LYS A 168 16.92 -21.54 -9.64
N TRP A 169 15.80 -21.54 -10.37
CA TRP A 169 14.54 -22.16 -9.96
C TRP A 169 14.21 -23.45 -10.71
N GLY A 170 15.03 -23.82 -11.70
CA GLY A 170 14.81 -24.98 -12.55
C GLY A 170 13.90 -24.71 -13.75
N GLN A 171 13.73 -25.73 -14.60
CA GLN A 171 12.98 -25.64 -15.86
C GLN A 171 11.46 -25.53 -15.66
N ASP A 172 10.96 -25.90 -14.48
CA ASP A 172 9.53 -25.83 -14.16
C ASP A 172 9.08 -24.43 -13.70
N PHE A 173 10.03 -23.48 -13.54
CA PHE A 173 9.73 -22.12 -13.09
C PHE A 173 8.66 -21.39 -13.92
N PRO A 174 8.64 -21.46 -15.28
CA PRO A 174 7.55 -20.85 -16.06
C PRO A 174 6.17 -21.43 -15.72
N SER A 175 6.08 -22.74 -15.51
CA SER A 175 4.83 -23.41 -15.11
C SER A 175 4.40 -23.01 -13.70
N PHE A 176 5.36 -22.87 -12.78
CA PHE A 176 5.12 -22.39 -11.42
C PHE A 176 4.60 -20.94 -11.39
N LEU A 177 5.25 -20.04 -12.14
CA LEU A 177 4.79 -18.66 -12.32
C LEU A 177 3.37 -18.63 -12.91
N LYS A 178 3.12 -19.41 -13.97
CA LYS A 178 1.80 -19.50 -14.59
C LYS A 178 0.73 -19.93 -13.58
N SER A 179 1.00 -20.95 -12.75
CA SER A 179 0.05 -21.40 -11.71
C SER A 179 -0.22 -20.34 -10.66
N SER A 180 0.81 -19.62 -10.16
CA SER A 180 0.63 -18.50 -9.21
C SER A 180 -0.42 -17.51 -9.71
N ILE A 181 -0.27 -17.09 -10.96
CA ILE A 181 -1.08 -16.03 -11.58
C ILE A 181 -2.47 -16.56 -11.97
N ASP A 182 -2.55 -17.72 -12.61
CA ASP A 182 -3.83 -18.33 -13.01
C ASP A 182 -4.71 -18.64 -11.80
N ASP A 183 -4.15 -19.20 -10.73
CA ASP A 183 -4.90 -19.54 -9.53
C ASP A 183 -5.37 -18.26 -8.81
N GLY A 184 -4.54 -17.23 -8.77
CA GLY A 184 -4.90 -15.92 -8.24
C GLY A 184 -6.04 -15.27 -9.02
N ILE A 185 -5.96 -15.22 -10.36
CA ILE A 185 -7.04 -14.71 -11.23
C ILE A 185 -8.32 -15.52 -11.03
N ALA A 186 -8.24 -16.85 -10.99
CA ALA A 186 -9.40 -17.72 -10.79
C ALA A 186 -10.06 -17.47 -9.42
N CYS A 187 -9.27 -17.28 -8.37
CA CYS A 187 -9.76 -16.89 -7.06
C CYS A 187 -10.45 -15.52 -7.09
N LEU A 188 -9.82 -14.50 -7.67
CA LEU A 188 -10.40 -13.15 -7.77
C LEU A 188 -11.76 -13.16 -8.48
N LYS A 189 -11.87 -13.89 -9.61
CA LYS A 189 -13.13 -14.07 -10.33
C LYS A 189 -14.20 -14.73 -9.47
N LYS A 190 -13.83 -15.74 -8.69
CA LYS A 190 -14.75 -16.41 -7.76
C LYS A 190 -15.20 -15.46 -6.65
N LEU A 191 -14.27 -14.68 -6.10
CA LEU A 191 -14.53 -13.72 -5.02
C LEU A 191 -15.44 -12.57 -5.48
N GLY A 192 -15.26 -12.11 -6.72
CA GLY A 192 -16.01 -11.02 -7.32
C GLY A 192 -17.34 -11.43 -7.97
N LYS A 193 -17.64 -12.72 -8.05
CA LYS A 193 -18.77 -13.26 -8.82
C LYS A 193 -20.13 -12.64 -8.48
N ASP A 194 -20.36 -12.35 -7.20
CA ASP A 194 -21.64 -11.81 -6.71
C ASP A 194 -21.61 -10.29 -6.51
N LEU A 195 -20.49 -9.63 -6.87
CA LEU A 195 -20.41 -8.17 -6.85
C LEU A 195 -21.21 -7.60 -8.01
N LYS A 196 -22.08 -6.63 -7.69
CA LYS A 196 -22.84 -5.88 -8.70
C LYS A 196 -22.02 -4.75 -9.31
N ASN A 197 -21.04 -4.24 -8.57
CA ASN A 197 -20.18 -3.15 -8.98
C ASN A 197 -18.84 -3.65 -9.55
N PRO A 198 -18.27 -2.95 -10.53
CA PRO A 198 -17.07 -3.36 -11.27
C PRO A 198 -15.76 -2.95 -10.57
N VAL A 199 -15.69 -3.19 -9.26
CA VAL A 199 -14.54 -2.80 -8.41
C VAL A 199 -13.91 -4.02 -7.74
N GLY A 200 -12.83 -3.78 -6.98
CA GLY A 200 -12.19 -4.81 -6.20
C GLY A 200 -11.74 -6.02 -7.02
N SER A 201 -12.04 -7.22 -6.54
CA SER A 201 -11.53 -8.46 -7.15
C SER A 201 -11.98 -8.67 -8.60
N THR A 202 -13.21 -8.28 -8.97
CA THR A 202 -13.71 -8.37 -10.35
C THR A 202 -12.86 -7.54 -11.30
N ARG A 203 -12.55 -6.30 -10.89
CA ARG A 203 -11.70 -5.38 -11.66
C ARG A 203 -10.26 -5.89 -11.75
N ILE A 204 -9.68 -6.32 -10.63
CA ILE A 204 -8.30 -6.79 -10.60
C ILE A 204 -8.13 -7.99 -11.54
N ALA A 205 -9.07 -8.94 -11.52
CA ALA A 205 -9.04 -10.07 -12.43
C ALA A 205 -9.07 -9.64 -13.92
N TYR A 206 -9.95 -8.71 -14.28
CA TYR A 206 -10.03 -8.16 -15.63
C TYR A 206 -8.72 -7.45 -16.05
N GLU A 207 -8.17 -6.60 -15.17
CA GLU A 207 -6.95 -5.84 -15.44
C GLU A 207 -5.72 -6.75 -15.59
N LEU A 208 -5.62 -7.81 -14.78
CA LEU A 208 -4.58 -8.84 -14.94
C LEU A 208 -4.67 -9.54 -16.29
N GLU A 209 -5.88 -9.97 -16.68
CA GLU A 209 -6.07 -10.63 -17.98
C GLU A 209 -5.77 -9.69 -19.16
N GLU A 210 -6.16 -8.42 -19.08
CA GLU A 210 -5.83 -7.43 -20.10
C GLU A 210 -4.32 -7.14 -20.16
N LEU A 211 -3.65 -7.09 -19.00
CA LEU A 211 -2.21 -6.89 -18.93
C LEU A 211 -1.47 -8.02 -19.65
N LEU A 212 -1.77 -9.28 -19.30
CA LEU A 212 -1.09 -10.47 -19.83
C LEU A 212 -1.41 -10.76 -21.30
N LYS A 213 -2.56 -10.31 -21.81
CA LYS A 213 -2.91 -10.42 -23.23
C LYS A 213 -2.17 -9.40 -24.10
N ASN A 214 -1.95 -8.19 -23.58
CA ASN A 214 -1.54 -7.04 -24.39
C ASN A 214 -0.09 -6.59 -24.15
N ASN A 215 0.52 -7.04 -23.05
CA ASN A 215 1.86 -6.64 -22.65
C ASN A 215 2.71 -7.88 -22.34
N GLU A 216 4.02 -7.71 -22.43
CA GLU A 216 4.99 -8.72 -22.05
C GLU A 216 5.61 -8.30 -20.71
N VAL A 217 5.19 -8.96 -19.61
CA VAL A 217 5.72 -8.66 -18.27
C VAL A 217 7.09 -9.31 -18.11
N THR A 218 8.12 -8.50 -17.82
CA THR A 218 9.48 -9.03 -17.69
C THR A 218 9.75 -9.56 -16.29
N ILE A 219 10.32 -10.76 -16.18
CA ILE A 219 10.84 -11.34 -14.93
C ILE A 219 12.36 -11.31 -14.94
N MET A 220 12.96 -10.75 -13.89
CA MET A 220 14.42 -10.67 -13.70
C MET A 220 14.83 -11.44 -12.44
N CYS A 221 15.98 -12.14 -12.50
CA CYS A 221 16.59 -12.85 -11.37
C CYS A 221 18.08 -12.48 -11.16
N THR A 222 18.59 -11.50 -11.91
CA THR A 222 19.93 -10.93 -11.72
C THR A 222 19.92 -9.44 -11.35
N ASP A 223 18.74 -8.84 -11.25
CA ASP A 223 18.66 -7.40 -10.96
C ASP A 223 19.16 -7.10 -9.55
N LYS A 224 19.98 -6.04 -9.42
CA LYS A 224 20.68 -5.67 -8.18
C LYS A 224 21.41 -6.85 -7.50
N SER A 225 21.95 -7.79 -8.27
CA SER A 225 22.71 -8.94 -7.73
C SER A 225 23.97 -8.53 -6.95
N ASP A 226 24.43 -7.31 -7.14
CA ASP A 226 25.57 -6.68 -6.49
C ASP A 226 25.21 -5.89 -5.21
N ASP A 227 23.92 -5.79 -4.85
CA ASP A 227 23.43 -5.07 -3.68
C ASP A 227 22.62 -5.98 -2.73
N PRO A 228 23.29 -6.82 -1.92
CA PRO A 228 22.60 -7.74 -1.01
C PRO A 228 21.83 -7.02 0.11
N VAL A 229 22.21 -5.78 0.44
CA VAL A 229 21.53 -4.96 1.46
C VAL A 229 20.15 -4.53 0.97
N TYR A 230 20.01 -4.18 -0.31
CA TYR A 230 18.71 -3.87 -0.90
C TYR A 230 17.68 -4.99 -0.71
N TRP A 231 18.13 -6.23 -0.84
CA TRP A 231 17.31 -7.45 -0.80
C TRP A 231 17.04 -8.01 0.60
N GLN A 232 17.58 -7.38 1.66
CA GLN A 232 17.32 -7.81 3.03
C GLN A 232 15.83 -7.69 3.36
N GLY A 233 15.21 -8.83 3.69
CA GLY A 233 13.77 -8.91 3.98
C GLY A 233 12.85 -8.86 2.76
N THR A 234 13.37 -8.90 1.53
CA THR A 234 12.57 -8.76 0.29
C THR A 234 12.74 -9.97 -0.62
N LEU A 235 11.64 -10.65 -0.98
CA LEU A 235 11.65 -11.81 -1.89
C LEU A 235 11.59 -11.41 -3.36
N ALA A 236 10.81 -10.38 -3.68
CA ALA A 236 10.72 -9.80 -5.01
C ALA A 236 10.29 -8.33 -4.89
N TYR A 237 10.34 -7.62 -6.01
CA TYR A 237 9.71 -6.30 -6.15
C TYR A 237 9.29 -6.07 -7.60
N ALA A 238 8.35 -5.15 -7.82
CA ALA A 238 7.82 -4.83 -9.14
C ALA A 238 7.84 -3.34 -9.47
N SER A 239 7.74 -3.04 -10.77
CA SER A 239 7.36 -1.69 -11.19
C SER A 239 5.89 -1.40 -10.93
N VAL A 240 5.60 -0.15 -10.59
CA VAL A 240 4.23 0.36 -10.44
C VAL A 240 3.76 1.17 -11.65
N SER A 241 4.68 1.80 -12.39
CA SER A 241 4.39 2.57 -13.61
C SER A 241 5.68 2.85 -14.41
N GLU A 242 5.53 3.35 -15.64
CA GLU A 242 6.67 3.84 -16.44
C GLU A 242 7.39 5.04 -15.79
N GLU A 243 6.65 5.94 -15.13
CA GLU A 243 7.23 7.15 -14.52
C GLU A 243 8.04 6.87 -13.26
N THR A 244 7.69 5.82 -12.52
CA THR A 244 8.43 5.41 -11.31
C THR A 244 9.71 4.66 -11.67
N GLN A 245 9.69 3.90 -12.76
CA GLN A 245 10.76 3.03 -13.22
C GLN A 245 12.12 3.71 -13.43
N ALA A 246 12.16 4.91 -14.03
CA ALA A 246 13.40 5.65 -14.30
C ALA A 246 14.20 5.98 -13.03
N THR A 247 13.52 5.98 -11.88
CA THR A 247 14.11 6.32 -10.59
C THR A 247 14.85 5.14 -9.94
N PHE A 248 14.65 3.91 -10.43
CA PHE A 248 15.21 2.70 -9.82
C PHE A 248 16.44 2.14 -10.54
N GLY A 249 16.85 2.77 -11.65
CA GLY A 249 17.89 2.23 -12.53
C GLY A 249 17.49 0.92 -13.21
N GLY A 250 16.18 0.59 -13.22
CA GLY A 250 15.65 -0.64 -13.78
C GLY A 250 16.05 -0.77 -15.25
N LYS A 251 16.76 -1.86 -15.56
CA LYS A 251 17.29 -2.13 -16.91
C LYS A 251 16.18 -2.40 -17.93
N VAL A 252 14.94 -2.62 -17.48
CA VAL A 252 13.80 -3.04 -18.31
C VAL A 252 12.58 -2.17 -18.03
N LYS A 253 11.77 -1.94 -19.07
CA LYS A 253 10.55 -1.13 -19.02
C LYS A 253 9.44 -1.79 -18.20
N HIS A 254 8.67 -0.98 -17.48
CA HIS A 254 7.38 -1.39 -16.93
C HIS A 254 6.50 -1.98 -18.04
N PRO A 255 5.78 -3.09 -17.81
CA PRO A 255 5.71 -3.85 -16.55
C PRO A 255 6.88 -4.84 -16.36
N TYR A 256 7.46 -4.86 -15.16
CA TYR A 256 8.47 -5.84 -14.76
C TYR A 256 8.38 -6.23 -13.28
N MET A 257 8.97 -7.39 -12.96
CA MET A 257 9.19 -7.90 -11.61
C MET A 257 10.61 -8.45 -11.51
N ALA A 258 11.26 -8.23 -10.37
CA ALA A 258 12.57 -8.77 -10.07
C ALA A 258 12.47 -9.65 -8.82
N ILE A 259 12.98 -10.87 -8.92
CA ILE A 259 13.06 -11.83 -7.83
C ILE A 259 14.45 -11.73 -7.22
N ASN A 260 14.51 -11.79 -5.89
CA ASN A 260 15.75 -11.73 -5.14
C ASN A 260 16.78 -12.73 -5.71
N PRO A 261 17.94 -12.25 -6.19
CA PRO A 261 18.98 -13.11 -6.76
C PRO A 261 19.52 -14.15 -5.79
N ASN A 262 19.31 -14.01 -4.48
CA ASN A 262 19.74 -14.97 -3.47
C ASN A 262 18.67 -16.04 -3.15
N GLN A 263 17.55 -16.05 -3.87
CA GLN A 263 16.47 -17.02 -3.72
C GLN A 263 16.39 -18.00 -4.93
N PRO A 264 15.93 -19.25 -4.73
CA PRO A 264 15.62 -19.85 -3.43
C PRO A 264 16.90 -20.16 -2.64
N SER A 265 16.81 -20.29 -1.32
CA SER A 265 17.97 -20.68 -0.51
C SER A 265 18.25 -22.19 -0.63
N SER A 266 17.24 -22.98 -0.98
CA SER A 266 17.35 -24.42 -1.28
C SER A 266 16.46 -24.84 -2.44
N LEU A 267 17.00 -25.71 -3.30
CA LEU A 267 16.25 -26.38 -4.38
C LEU A 267 15.72 -27.75 -3.97
N GLU A 268 15.99 -28.19 -2.74
CA GLU A 268 15.54 -29.49 -2.26
C GLU A 268 14.03 -29.49 -1.95
N PHE A 269 13.41 -30.66 -2.07
CA PHE A 269 12.03 -30.89 -1.64
C PHE A 269 11.99 -31.14 -0.14
N THR A 270 12.35 -30.13 0.65
CA THR A 270 12.27 -30.10 2.11
C THR A 270 11.06 -29.26 2.55
N PRO A 271 10.60 -29.38 3.81
CA PRO A 271 9.58 -28.48 4.37
C PRO A 271 9.95 -27.01 4.25
N GLU A 272 11.22 -26.65 4.44
CA GLU A 272 11.72 -25.29 4.29
C GLU A 272 11.65 -24.83 2.83
N GLY A 273 12.08 -25.66 1.89
CA GLY A 273 11.95 -25.38 0.46
C GLY A 273 10.48 -25.31 0.01
N ASP A 274 9.59 -26.09 0.62
CA ASP A 274 8.15 -26.01 0.39
C ASP A 274 7.57 -24.68 0.90
N ALA A 275 8.01 -24.20 2.07
CA ALA A 275 7.61 -22.90 2.61
C ALA A 275 8.10 -21.75 1.73
N GLU A 276 9.36 -21.77 1.29
CA GLU A 276 9.92 -20.78 0.36
C GLU A 276 9.15 -20.74 -0.97
N ARG A 277 8.83 -21.91 -1.53
CA ARG A 277 8.01 -21.99 -2.76
C ARG A 277 6.60 -21.46 -2.54
N LYS A 278 5.98 -21.71 -1.39
CA LYS A 278 4.64 -21.18 -1.08
C LYS A 278 4.65 -19.66 -0.94
N GLU A 279 5.61 -19.10 -0.21
CA GLU A 279 5.73 -17.64 -0.08
C GLU A 279 6.08 -16.99 -1.42
N LEU A 280 7.02 -17.54 -2.20
CA LEU A 280 7.29 -17.00 -3.54
C LEU A 280 6.03 -17.04 -4.41
N ARG A 281 5.22 -18.11 -4.34
CA ARG A 281 3.98 -18.20 -5.12
C ARG A 281 3.03 -17.04 -4.78
N LYS A 282 2.92 -16.64 -3.51
CA LYS A 282 2.14 -15.48 -3.07
C LYS A 282 2.78 -14.18 -3.57
N THR A 283 4.07 -14.00 -3.33
CA THR A 283 4.86 -12.85 -3.74
C THR A 283 4.75 -12.59 -5.25
N LEU A 284 4.86 -13.60 -6.11
CA LEU A 284 4.76 -13.40 -7.57
C LEU A 284 3.40 -12.82 -7.98
N PHE A 285 2.32 -13.24 -7.33
CA PHE A 285 0.99 -12.70 -7.57
C PHE A 285 0.86 -11.29 -7.00
N HIS A 286 1.37 -11.05 -5.78
CA HIS A 286 1.45 -9.73 -5.16
C HIS A 286 2.17 -8.70 -6.05
N GLU A 287 3.36 -9.05 -6.52
CA GLU A 287 4.16 -8.21 -7.41
C GLU A 287 3.44 -7.94 -8.75
N GLN A 288 2.62 -8.88 -9.19
CA GLN A 288 1.83 -8.69 -10.40
C GLN A 288 0.72 -7.63 -10.19
N LEU A 289 0.18 -7.51 -8.97
CA LEU A 289 -0.77 -6.46 -8.62
C LEU A 289 -0.11 -5.08 -8.60
N HIS A 290 1.15 -4.98 -8.21
CA HIS A 290 1.92 -3.74 -8.33
C HIS A 290 2.04 -3.27 -9.79
N ASN A 291 2.21 -4.19 -10.75
CA ASN A 291 2.21 -3.85 -12.18
C ASN A 291 0.85 -3.33 -12.71
N LEU A 292 -0.24 -3.44 -11.94
CA LEU A 292 -1.51 -2.77 -12.23
C LEU A 292 -1.61 -1.35 -11.62
N GLY A 293 -0.60 -0.93 -10.86
CA GLY A 293 -0.57 0.36 -10.19
C GLY A 293 -1.08 0.32 -8.74
N TYR A 294 -1.37 -0.86 -8.18
CA TYR A 294 -1.65 -1.01 -6.75
C TYR A 294 -0.35 -0.84 -5.94
N SER A 295 -0.43 -0.30 -4.74
CA SER A 295 0.75 0.14 -3.97
C SER A 295 0.42 0.16 -2.50
N HIS A 296 1.38 -0.17 -1.64
CA HIS A 296 1.14 -0.16 -0.20
C HIS A 296 0.94 1.26 0.31
N GLY A 297 0.01 1.38 1.27
CA GLY A 297 -0.34 2.67 1.86
C GLY A 297 -0.96 3.68 0.88
N GLN A 298 -1.33 3.26 -0.34
CA GLN A 298 -2.07 4.10 -1.28
C GLN A 298 -3.36 3.41 -1.73
N GLY A 299 -4.49 4.09 -1.49
CA GLY A 299 -5.77 3.54 -1.89
C GLY A 299 -6.09 2.26 -1.11
N PHE A 300 -6.55 1.24 -1.81
CA PHE A 300 -6.85 -0.07 -1.25
C PHE A 300 -5.60 -0.95 -1.20
N GLU A 301 -5.36 -1.61 -0.06
CA GLU A 301 -4.25 -2.55 0.13
C GLU A 301 -4.56 -3.93 -0.51
N PHE A 302 -4.68 -3.96 -1.84
CA PHE A 302 -5.01 -5.18 -2.56
C PHE A 302 -3.84 -6.16 -2.67
N SER A 303 -2.59 -5.68 -2.70
CA SER A 303 -1.43 -6.55 -2.90
C SER A 303 -1.32 -7.63 -1.81
N TYR A 304 -1.27 -7.21 -0.54
CA TYR A 304 -1.27 -8.12 0.61
C TYR A 304 -2.59 -8.87 0.77
N ALA A 305 -3.72 -8.16 0.70
CA ALA A 305 -5.02 -8.78 0.94
C ALA A 305 -5.35 -9.88 -0.08
N CYS A 306 -5.03 -9.69 -1.36
CA CYS A 306 -5.35 -10.65 -2.39
C CYS A 306 -4.36 -11.82 -2.45
N GLU A 307 -3.07 -11.62 -2.16
CA GLU A 307 -2.17 -12.77 -2.04
C GLU A 307 -2.57 -13.67 -0.86
N ASP A 308 -2.96 -13.09 0.28
CA ASP A 308 -3.37 -13.86 1.43
C ASP A 308 -4.73 -14.52 1.22
N CYS A 309 -5.69 -13.81 0.63
CA CYS A 309 -7.00 -14.39 0.34
C CYS A 309 -6.91 -15.57 -0.65
N CYS A 310 -6.13 -15.41 -1.72
CA CYS A 310 -6.18 -16.32 -2.86
C CYS A 310 -5.16 -17.45 -2.83
N LEU A 311 -4.01 -17.24 -2.18
CA LEU A 311 -2.88 -18.16 -2.31
C LEU A 311 -2.38 -18.71 -0.97
N SER A 312 -2.91 -18.26 0.18
CA SER A 312 -2.68 -18.90 1.47
C SER A 312 -3.50 -20.18 1.65
N TYR A 313 -3.03 -21.08 2.52
CA TYR A 313 -3.75 -22.29 2.89
C TYR A 313 -4.72 -21.99 4.05
N LYS A 314 -5.95 -22.52 3.99
CA LYS A 314 -6.90 -22.41 5.11
C LYS A 314 -6.61 -23.50 6.15
N GLY A 315 -5.72 -23.19 7.10
CA GLY A 315 -5.55 -23.95 8.34
C GLY A 315 -6.28 -23.28 9.52
N ASP A 316 -6.54 -24.01 10.60
CA ASP A 316 -7.31 -23.51 11.76
C ASP A 316 -6.76 -22.20 12.35
N GLU A 317 -5.44 -22.01 12.36
CA GLU A 317 -4.76 -20.80 12.85
C GLU A 317 -4.77 -19.62 11.86
N GLU A 318 -4.93 -19.88 10.55
CA GLU A 318 -4.83 -18.85 9.51
C GLU A 318 -6.20 -18.36 9.02
N ASN A 319 -7.29 -19.04 9.39
CA ASN A 319 -8.63 -18.76 8.88
C ASN A 319 -9.06 -17.30 9.08
N ALA A 320 -8.82 -16.74 10.27
CA ALA A 320 -9.20 -15.36 10.54
C ALA A 320 -8.44 -14.37 9.62
N ARG A 321 -7.13 -14.60 9.40
CA ARG A 321 -6.29 -13.75 8.54
C ARG A 321 -6.78 -13.84 7.10
N VAL A 322 -7.01 -15.05 6.60
CA VAL A 322 -7.48 -15.28 5.23
C VAL A 322 -8.89 -14.71 5.02
N ASP A 323 -9.80 -14.87 5.98
CA ASP A 323 -11.17 -14.38 5.86
C ASP A 323 -11.24 -12.84 5.89
N SER A 324 -10.44 -12.19 6.74
CA SER A 324 -10.31 -10.72 6.75
C SER A 324 -9.62 -10.20 5.48
N ALA A 325 -8.55 -10.87 5.01
CA ALA A 325 -7.90 -10.60 3.73
C ALA A 325 -8.89 -10.67 2.56
N CYS A 326 -9.77 -11.68 2.54
CA CYS A 326 -10.75 -11.83 1.48
C CYS A 326 -11.80 -10.73 1.46
N ARG A 327 -12.19 -10.13 2.59
CA ARG A 327 -13.09 -8.97 2.61
C ARG A 327 -12.42 -7.75 1.99
N VAL A 328 -11.15 -7.50 2.32
CA VAL A 328 -10.37 -6.41 1.72
C VAL A 328 -10.17 -6.65 0.23
N CYS A 329 -9.74 -7.85 -0.16
CA CYS A 329 -9.49 -8.22 -1.56
C CYS A 329 -10.77 -8.18 -2.43
N GLN A 330 -11.93 -8.54 -1.86
CA GLN A 330 -13.21 -8.43 -2.56
C GLN A 330 -13.46 -6.98 -2.99
N GLY A 331 -13.04 -6.00 -2.18
CA GLY A 331 -12.93 -4.60 -2.59
C GLY A 331 -14.25 -3.91 -2.88
N ASN A 332 -15.34 -4.32 -2.22
CA ASN A 332 -16.67 -3.73 -2.38
C ASN A 332 -16.81 -2.39 -1.63
N TYR A 333 -15.98 -1.43 -2.03
CA TYR A 333 -15.85 -0.12 -1.41
C TYR A 333 -15.85 0.97 -2.47
N ILE A 334 -16.27 2.17 -2.08
CA ILE A 334 -16.35 3.32 -3.00
C ILE A 334 -14.96 3.96 -3.19
N ASN A 335 -14.23 4.15 -2.08
CA ASN A 335 -12.88 4.70 -2.03
C ASN A 335 -12.18 4.26 -0.71
N GLU A 336 -10.94 4.68 -0.53
CA GLU A 336 -10.14 4.37 0.66
C GLU A 336 -10.61 5.05 1.96
N ASN A 337 -11.53 6.01 1.86
CA ASN A 337 -12.18 6.66 3.00
C ASN A 337 -13.58 6.04 3.29
N ASP A 338 -13.94 4.94 2.63
CA ASP A 338 -15.13 4.16 2.98
C ASP A 338 -14.90 3.47 4.31
N ILE A 339 -15.78 3.72 5.28
CA ILE A 339 -15.63 3.17 6.63
C ILE A 339 -15.61 1.64 6.66
N ARG A 340 -16.27 0.99 5.70
CA ARG A 340 -16.27 -0.47 5.58
C ARG A 340 -14.86 -0.96 5.26
N TYR A 341 -14.17 -0.30 4.33
CA TYR A 341 -12.78 -0.59 4.01
C TYR A 341 -11.89 -0.38 5.23
N VAL A 342 -12.01 0.76 5.91
CA VAL A 342 -11.18 1.07 7.08
C VAL A 342 -11.34 0.02 8.18
N ARG A 343 -12.57 -0.46 8.40
CA ARG A 343 -12.86 -1.53 9.38
C ARG A 343 -12.28 -2.88 8.94
N ASP A 344 -12.55 -3.30 7.70
CA ASP A 344 -12.09 -4.58 7.18
C ASP A 344 -10.56 -4.63 7.07
N PHE A 345 -9.95 -3.52 6.65
CA PHE A 345 -8.49 -3.41 6.57
C PHE A 345 -7.83 -3.33 7.94
N LEU A 346 -8.43 -2.65 8.91
CA LEU A 346 -7.90 -2.65 10.28
C LEU A 346 -7.95 -4.05 10.91
N ASP A 347 -9.03 -4.80 10.67
CA ASP A 347 -9.12 -6.20 11.12
C ASP A 347 -8.04 -7.06 10.46
N TYR A 348 -7.92 -6.99 9.13
CA TYR A 348 -6.88 -7.71 8.40
C TYR A 348 -5.48 -7.33 8.85
N SER A 349 -5.20 -6.03 9.02
CA SER A 349 -3.86 -5.54 9.32
C SER A 349 -3.32 -6.05 10.65
N LYS A 350 -4.19 -6.24 11.64
CA LYS A 350 -3.82 -6.81 12.94
C LYS A 350 -3.41 -8.29 12.85
N GLN A 351 -3.94 -9.00 11.86
CA GLN A 351 -3.73 -10.44 11.68
C GLN A 351 -2.58 -10.74 10.71
N ALA A 352 -2.25 -9.79 9.85
CA ALA A 352 -1.20 -9.88 8.85
C ALA A 352 0.09 -9.13 9.24
N TYR A 353 0.22 -8.68 10.49
CA TYR A 353 1.37 -7.88 10.95
C TYR A 353 1.57 -6.57 10.15
N LEU A 354 0.48 -6.00 9.63
CA LEU A 354 0.47 -4.74 8.88
C LEU A 354 -0.01 -3.57 9.76
N THR A 355 0.25 -3.62 11.07
CA THR A 355 -0.21 -2.68 12.09
C THR A 355 -0.02 -1.22 11.68
N ARG A 356 1.18 -0.89 11.16
CA ARG A 356 1.49 0.47 10.69
C ARG A 356 0.57 0.93 9.56
N ASN A 357 0.20 0.04 8.63
CA ASN A 357 -0.72 0.34 7.54
C ASN A 357 -2.14 0.53 8.07
N GLY A 358 -2.57 -0.30 9.02
CA GLY A 358 -3.87 -0.15 9.70
C GLY A 358 -3.99 1.17 10.44
N ILE A 359 -2.96 1.57 11.19
CA ILE A 359 -2.90 2.87 11.88
C ILE A 359 -3.01 4.01 10.85
N ARG A 360 -2.24 3.98 9.76
CA ARG A 360 -2.32 5.01 8.70
C ARG A 360 -3.71 5.11 8.07
N ALA A 361 -4.35 3.97 7.78
CA ALA A 361 -5.70 3.96 7.23
C ALA A 361 -6.71 4.63 8.17
N THR A 362 -6.64 4.34 9.47
CA THR A 362 -7.52 4.99 10.46
C THR A 362 -7.20 6.47 10.66
N ILE A 363 -5.92 6.88 10.60
CA ILE A 363 -5.52 8.30 10.63
C ILE A 363 -6.06 9.06 9.43
N ASN A 364 -5.97 8.49 8.23
CA ASN A 364 -6.52 9.11 7.03
C ASN A 364 -8.05 9.26 7.13
N TYR A 365 -8.72 8.26 7.71
CA TYR A 365 -10.16 8.30 7.93
C TYR A 365 -10.61 9.37 8.95
N ILE A 366 -9.94 9.46 10.11
CA ILE A 366 -10.28 10.44 11.16
C ILE A 366 -9.99 11.88 10.73
N LYS A 367 -8.97 12.13 9.88
CA LYS A 367 -8.71 13.47 9.33
C LYS A 367 -9.88 14.01 8.52
N GLU A 368 -10.59 13.14 7.81
CA GLU A 368 -11.78 13.49 7.02
C GLU A 368 -13.09 13.42 7.86
N ASN A 369 -13.02 12.91 9.10
CA ASN A 369 -14.17 12.63 9.95
C ASN A 369 -13.93 12.84 11.47
N PRO A 370 -13.32 13.95 11.94
CA PRO A 370 -12.84 14.10 13.33
C PRO A 370 -13.96 14.00 14.38
N GLY A 371 -15.16 14.47 14.04
CA GLY A 371 -16.34 14.42 14.91
C GLY A 371 -17.07 13.07 14.93
N SER A 372 -16.66 12.08 14.15
CA SER A 372 -17.29 10.77 14.13
C SER A 372 -16.80 9.91 15.30
N LEU A 373 -17.70 9.53 16.20
CA LEU A 373 -17.37 8.60 17.29
C LEU A 373 -16.79 7.28 16.76
N GLU A 374 -17.28 6.81 15.62
CA GLU A 374 -16.80 5.58 15.00
C GLU A 374 -15.37 5.75 14.46
N ALA A 375 -15.04 6.90 13.87
CA ALA A 375 -13.67 7.21 13.45
C ALA A 375 -12.71 7.24 14.67
N GLN A 376 -13.16 7.86 15.77
CA GLN A 376 -12.38 7.93 17.01
C GLN A 376 -12.17 6.53 17.64
N ALA A 377 -13.20 5.68 17.60
CA ALA A 377 -13.11 4.31 18.09
C ALA A 377 -12.19 3.43 17.21
N LEU A 378 -12.24 3.59 15.88
CA LEU A 378 -11.32 2.91 14.96
C LEU A 378 -9.87 3.34 15.20
N LEU A 379 -9.62 4.64 15.42
CA LEU A 379 -8.29 5.14 15.76
C LEU A 379 -7.79 4.51 17.07
N ALA A 380 -8.61 4.49 18.12
CA ALA A 380 -8.26 3.84 19.39
C ALA A 380 -8.03 2.33 19.22
N SER A 381 -8.85 1.64 18.43
CA SER A 381 -8.70 0.22 18.14
C SER A 381 -7.41 -0.08 17.38
N SER A 382 -6.97 0.79 16.46
CA SER A 382 -5.68 0.63 15.75
C SER A 382 -4.46 0.75 16.65
N GLN A 383 -4.65 1.35 17.82
CA GLN A 383 -3.62 1.57 18.84
C GLN A 383 -3.70 0.55 19.97
N GLY A 384 -4.59 -0.45 19.88
CA GLY A 384 -4.89 -1.42 20.95
C GLY A 384 -4.56 -2.86 20.58
N GLU A 385 -3.32 -3.10 20.12
CA GLU A 385 -2.78 -4.46 19.98
C GLU A 385 -2.32 -5.03 21.33
N TYR A 386 -2.05 -6.34 21.37
CA TYR A 386 -1.54 -7.02 22.56
C TYR A 386 -0.35 -6.25 23.13
N PHE A 387 -0.46 -5.82 24.40
CA PHE A 387 0.57 -5.05 25.13
C PHE A 387 0.79 -3.58 24.71
N ASN A 388 -0.01 -3.01 23.79
CA ASN A 388 0.01 -1.58 23.47
C ASN A 388 -1.10 -0.81 24.21
N PRO A 389 -0.78 -0.03 25.27
CA PRO A 389 -1.79 0.68 26.06
C PRO A 389 -2.28 1.99 25.46
N ILE A 390 -1.77 2.41 24.29
CA ILE A 390 -2.17 3.68 23.67
C ILE A 390 -3.67 3.66 23.38
N GLY A 391 -4.17 2.58 22.77
CA GLY A 391 -5.59 2.43 22.45
C GLY A 391 -6.48 2.53 23.69
N LEU A 392 -6.10 1.87 24.79
CA LEU A 392 -6.82 1.92 26.07
C LEU A 392 -6.90 3.34 26.64
N HIS A 393 -5.77 4.05 26.68
CA HIS A 393 -5.73 5.43 27.17
C HIS A 393 -6.48 6.39 26.25
N LEU A 394 -6.37 6.22 24.93
CA LEU A 394 -7.08 7.03 23.95
C LEU A 394 -8.59 6.83 24.09
N SER A 395 -9.03 5.60 24.31
CA SER A 395 -10.44 5.27 24.60
C SER A 395 -10.97 5.99 25.83
N THR A 396 -10.16 6.11 26.88
CA THR A 396 -10.53 6.85 28.11
C THR A 396 -10.74 8.34 27.82
N LEU A 397 -9.88 8.96 27.01
CA LEU A 397 -10.02 10.35 26.59
C LEU A 397 -11.27 10.56 25.75
N ILE A 398 -11.54 9.66 24.81
CA ILE A 398 -12.74 9.68 23.97
C ILE A 398 -14.02 9.59 24.83
N ILE A 399 -14.08 8.67 25.79
CA ILE A 399 -15.24 8.54 26.71
C ILE A 399 -15.43 9.80 27.55
N SER A 400 -14.33 10.44 27.97
CA SER A 400 -14.40 11.71 28.70
C SER A 400 -15.00 12.85 27.87
N ASP A 401 -14.79 12.85 26.55
CA ASP A 401 -15.32 13.90 25.66
C ASP A 401 -16.82 13.77 25.41
N TRP A 402 -17.30 12.54 25.16
CA TRP A 402 -18.69 12.30 24.75
C TRP A 402 -19.64 11.99 25.92
N GLY A 403 -19.09 11.58 27.07
CA GLY A 403 -19.85 11.06 28.20
C GLY A 403 -20.34 9.61 27.99
N LYS A 404 -20.33 8.81 29.06
CA LYS A 404 -20.63 7.36 29.02
C LYS A 404 -21.98 6.99 28.40
N SER A 405 -22.98 7.87 28.46
CA SER A 405 -24.34 7.59 27.96
C SER A 405 -24.51 7.68 26.44
N THR A 406 -23.50 8.17 25.72
CA THR A 406 -23.56 8.40 24.27
C THR A 406 -23.16 7.15 23.46
N TYR A 407 -22.78 6.07 24.14
CA TYR A 407 -22.24 4.83 23.56
C TYR A 407 -23.37 3.82 23.35
N ASP A 408 -24.00 3.82 22.16
CA ASP A 408 -25.05 2.86 21.76
C ASP A 408 -24.62 1.95 20.58
N ASN A 409 -23.40 2.09 20.06
CA ASN A 409 -22.88 1.20 19.02
C ASN A 409 -21.96 0.11 19.60
N GLU A 410 -22.02 -1.07 18.99
CA GLU A 410 -21.33 -2.30 19.43
C GLU A 410 -19.80 -2.11 19.59
N MET A 411 -19.19 -1.25 18.76
CA MET A 411 -17.76 -0.94 18.80
C MET A 411 -17.39 -0.05 19.99
N ALA A 412 -18.25 0.93 20.32
CA ALA A 412 -18.16 1.76 21.51
C ALA A 412 -18.26 0.90 22.79
N LYS A 413 -19.10 -0.14 22.74
CA LYS A 413 -19.26 -1.11 23.83
C LYS A 413 -18.06 -2.05 23.95
N ASP A 414 -17.51 -2.57 22.86
CA ASP A 414 -16.26 -3.36 22.88
C ASP A 414 -15.08 -2.55 23.45
N LEU A 415 -15.01 -1.26 23.14
CA LEU A 415 -14.01 -0.34 23.69
C LEU A 415 -14.17 -0.17 25.22
N ILE A 416 -15.41 -0.01 25.70
CA ILE A 416 -15.74 0.08 27.12
C ILE A 416 -15.45 -1.24 27.84
N ASP A 417 -15.89 -2.37 27.28
CA ASP A 417 -15.70 -3.70 27.84
C ASP A 417 -14.20 -4.03 27.95
N LYS A 418 -13.38 -3.62 26.97
CA LYS A 418 -11.91 -3.71 27.05
C LYS A 418 -11.34 -2.81 28.13
N ILE A 419 -11.77 -1.55 28.24
CA ILE A 419 -11.32 -0.66 29.33
C ILE A 419 -11.65 -1.23 30.71
N GLU A 420 -12.83 -1.85 30.85
CA GLU A 420 -13.29 -2.45 32.11
C GLU A 420 -12.61 -3.80 32.41
N ALA A 421 -12.26 -4.57 31.39
CA ALA A 421 -11.51 -5.82 31.53
C ALA A 421 -10.00 -5.61 31.77
N ASP A 422 -9.40 -4.60 31.15
CA ASP A 422 -7.96 -4.27 31.19
C ASP A 422 -7.60 -3.23 32.25
N SER A 423 -8.44 -3.02 33.28
CA SER A 423 -8.10 -2.17 34.43
C SER A 423 -7.08 -2.83 35.37
N SER A 424 -6.04 -3.48 34.84
CA SER A 424 -4.97 -4.07 35.62
C SER A 424 -3.99 -2.98 36.10
N ALA A 425 -3.39 -3.19 37.26
CA ALA A 425 -2.37 -2.32 37.82
C ALA A 425 -1.11 -2.20 36.92
N ASP A 426 -0.99 -3.02 35.87
CA ASP A 426 0.18 -3.09 35.00
C ASP A 426 0.28 -1.89 34.05
N TYR A 427 -0.83 -1.30 33.60
CA TYR A 427 -0.81 -0.17 32.66
C TYR A 427 -0.31 1.14 33.28
N VAL A 428 -0.39 1.29 34.61
CA VAL A 428 0.21 2.42 35.34
C VAL A 428 1.74 2.40 35.21
N ALA A 429 2.35 1.24 34.94
CA ALA A 429 3.79 1.08 34.75
C ALA A 429 4.30 1.54 33.36
N TYR A 430 3.42 1.95 32.46
CA TYR A 430 3.72 2.31 31.06
C TYR A 430 3.34 3.77 30.74
N PRO A 431 4.02 4.76 31.34
CA PRO A 431 3.61 6.17 31.25
C PRO A 431 3.68 6.74 29.84
N SER A 432 4.56 6.24 28.96
CA SER A 432 4.68 6.74 27.59
C SER A 432 3.41 6.50 26.78
N GLY A 433 2.75 5.34 26.96
CA GLY A 433 1.50 5.03 26.25
C GLY A 433 0.38 6.06 26.53
N ARG A 434 0.25 6.50 27.78
CA ARG A 434 -0.72 7.55 28.15
C ARG A 434 -0.39 8.90 27.50
N VAL A 435 0.88 9.27 27.45
CA VAL A 435 1.31 10.51 26.81
C VAL A 435 1.05 10.45 25.31
N VAL A 436 1.43 9.36 24.64
CA VAL A 436 1.20 9.17 23.21
C VAL A 436 -0.29 9.17 22.88
N ALA A 437 -1.14 8.54 23.70
CA ALA A 437 -2.59 8.63 23.56
C ALA A 437 -3.09 10.08 23.63
N SER A 438 -2.54 10.90 24.52
CA SER A 438 -2.88 12.32 24.61
C SER A 438 -2.43 13.10 23.36
N ILE A 439 -1.26 12.78 22.82
CA ILE A 439 -0.77 13.38 21.56
C ILE A 439 -1.69 13.02 20.39
N PHE A 440 -2.11 11.75 20.26
CA PHE A 440 -3.05 11.31 19.23
C PHE A 440 -4.42 11.98 19.37
N HIS A 441 -4.92 12.09 20.60
CA HIS A 441 -6.18 12.76 20.90
C HIS A 441 -6.16 14.23 20.48
N GLU A 442 -5.12 14.98 20.86
CA GLU A 442 -5.00 16.39 20.47
C GLU A 442 -4.82 16.55 18.96
N ALA A 443 -4.02 15.68 18.33
CA ALA A 443 -3.70 15.79 16.90
C ALA A 443 -4.89 15.50 15.99
N TYR A 444 -5.61 14.41 16.26
CA TYR A 444 -6.59 13.87 15.31
C TYR A 444 -8.04 14.07 15.75
N ILE A 445 -8.29 14.18 17.06
CA ILE A 445 -9.66 14.31 17.61
C ILE A 445 -9.97 15.78 17.91
N LYS A 446 -9.09 16.47 18.65
CA LYS A 446 -9.24 17.91 18.91
C LYS A 446 -8.76 18.79 17.76
N GLN A 447 -7.90 18.25 16.91
CA GLN A 447 -7.25 18.98 15.81
C GLN A 447 -6.48 20.22 16.30
N ASP A 448 -5.86 20.11 17.48
CA ASP A 448 -5.04 21.17 18.08
C ASP A 448 -3.54 20.89 17.86
N SER A 449 -3.02 21.44 16.77
CA SER A 449 -1.61 21.27 16.40
C SER A 449 -0.63 21.92 17.38
N GLN A 450 -1.02 23.01 18.03
CA GLN A 450 -0.16 23.72 18.99
C GLN A 450 0.00 22.90 20.26
N GLN A 451 -1.12 22.40 20.79
CA GLN A 451 -1.12 21.55 21.96
C GLN A 451 -0.44 20.20 21.67
N THR A 452 -0.65 19.63 20.48
CA THR A 452 0.06 18.42 20.03
C THR A 452 1.58 18.61 20.06
N LEU A 453 2.09 19.68 19.46
CA LEU A 453 3.52 19.98 19.44
C LEU A 453 4.07 20.21 20.85
N LYS A 454 3.32 20.93 21.69
CA LYS A 454 3.68 21.16 23.09
C LYS A 454 3.81 19.83 23.85
N LEU A 455 2.84 18.93 23.71
CA LEU A 455 2.88 17.61 24.34
C LEU A 455 4.08 16.77 23.88
N LEU A 456 4.40 16.79 22.58
CA LEU A 456 5.59 16.13 22.05
C LEU A 456 6.87 16.67 22.70
N LYS A 457 7.05 18.00 22.70
CA LYS A 457 8.25 18.64 23.27
C LYS A 457 8.43 18.37 24.75
N ASP A 458 7.36 18.50 25.52
CA ASP A 458 7.41 18.38 26.98
C ASP A 458 7.73 16.94 27.42
N ASN A 459 7.54 15.94 26.54
CA ASN A 459 7.60 14.53 26.93
C ASN A 459 8.55 13.64 26.09
N ILE A 460 9.08 14.10 24.95
CA ILE A 460 9.87 13.22 24.07
C ILE A 460 11.07 12.58 24.79
N GLU A 461 11.80 13.34 25.61
CA GLU A 461 12.96 12.84 26.36
C GLU A 461 12.54 11.82 27.43
N SER A 462 11.44 12.06 28.14
CA SER A 462 10.95 11.10 29.13
C SER A 462 10.44 9.82 28.46
N ILE A 463 9.82 9.92 27.28
CA ILE A 463 9.40 8.77 26.49
C ILE A 463 10.62 7.94 26.09
N LYS A 464 11.67 8.54 25.52
CA LYS A 464 12.90 7.82 25.15
C LYS A 464 13.54 7.09 26.32
N ILE A 465 13.70 7.78 27.46
CA ILE A 465 14.28 7.17 28.67
C ILE A 465 13.46 5.94 29.09
N ASN A 466 12.12 6.04 29.04
CA ASN A 466 11.24 4.93 29.37
C ASN A 466 11.34 3.78 28.35
N LEU A 467 11.42 4.07 27.05
CA LEU A 467 11.57 3.05 26.01
C LEU A 467 12.91 2.31 26.15
N ASN A 468 14.01 3.05 26.27
CA ASN A 468 15.36 2.48 26.37
C ASN A 468 15.50 1.63 27.64
N LYS A 469 14.94 2.06 28.78
CA LYS A 469 14.91 1.25 29.99
C LYS A 469 14.22 -0.10 29.77
N ARG A 470 13.09 -0.11 29.06
CA ARG A 470 12.26 -1.30 28.85
C ARG A 470 12.90 -2.28 27.88
N MET A 471 13.55 -1.79 26.82
CA MET A 471 14.31 -2.61 25.89
C MET A 471 15.50 -3.31 26.55
N ILE A 472 16.09 -2.73 27.61
CA ILE A 472 17.19 -3.35 28.37
C ILE A 472 16.72 -4.52 29.26
N ASP A 473 15.45 -4.52 29.70
CA ASP A 473 14.92 -5.53 30.62
C ASP A 473 14.64 -6.90 29.93
N THR A 474 14.91 -7.04 28.62
CA THR A 474 14.78 -8.24 27.74
C THR A 474 13.56 -9.14 28.01
N ASP A 475 12.42 -8.54 28.34
CA ASP A 475 11.13 -9.20 28.40
C ASP A 475 10.40 -8.96 27.07
N THR A 476 9.88 -10.03 26.47
CA THR A 476 9.14 -9.99 25.20
C THR A 476 7.99 -8.98 25.27
N TYR A 477 7.34 -8.83 26.44
CA TYR A 477 6.30 -7.81 26.66
C TYR A 477 6.84 -6.39 26.43
N ASN A 478 8.03 -6.09 26.97
CA ASN A 478 8.62 -4.77 26.92
C ASN A 478 9.04 -4.41 25.49
N ASP A 479 9.47 -5.39 24.70
CA ASP A 479 9.84 -5.20 23.30
C ASP A 479 8.61 -4.84 22.44
N TYR A 480 7.49 -5.57 22.60
CA TYR A 480 6.24 -5.25 21.89
C TYR A 480 5.70 -3.88 22.29
N TYR A 481 5.70 -3.55 23.58
CA TYR A 481 5.30 -2.23 24.06
C TYR A 481 6.18 -1.13 23.46
N ALA A 482 7.51 -1.29 23.52
CA ALA A 482 8.44 -0.28 23.05
C ALA A 482 8.31 -0.06 21.54
N SER A 483 8.18 -1.14 20.77
CA SER A 483 7.96 -1.10 19.33
C SER A 483 6.67 -0.37 18.97
N GLY A 484 5.54 -0.74 19.58
CA GLY A 484 4.24 -0.11 19.31
C GLY A 484 4.21 1.39 19.63
N VAL A 485 4.88 1.80 20.71
CA VAL A 485 5.03 3.23 21.06
C VAL A 485 5.94 3.96 20.06
N LYS A 486 7.08 3.36 19.67
CA LYS A 486 8.02 3.92 18.67
C LYS A 486 7.33 4.11 17.33
N ASP A 487 6.58 3.11 16.86
CA ASP A 487 5.82 3.17 15.60
C ASP A 487 4.75 4.26 15.62
N SER A 488 3.96 4.32 16.68
CA SER A 488 2.89 5.31 16.81
C SER A 488 3.44 6.74 16.85
N LEU A 489 4.57 6.95 17.53
CA LEU A 489 5.28 8.22 17.53
C LEU A 489 5.88 8.56 16.16
N SER A 490 6.52 7.61 15.51
CA SER A 490 7.07 7.80 14.16
C SER A 490 5.99 8.23 13.18
N ILE A 491 4.82 7.57 13.20
CA ILE A 491 3.70 7.91 12.32
C ILE A 491 3.19 9.33 12.55
N ILE A 492 2.92 9.71 13.81
CA ILE A 492 2.38 11.05 14.10
C ILE A 492 3.41 12.16 13.84
N ILE A 493 4.70 11.91 14.10
CA ILE A 493 5.76 12.88 13.82
C ILE A 493 5.96 13.05 12.31
N ASP A 494 6.00 11.96 11.55
CA ASP A 494 6.09 12.01 10.08
C ASP A 494 4.87 12.75 9.50
N ASP A 495 3.68 12.50 10.04
CA ASP A 495 2.45 13.15 9.61
C ASP A 495 2.44 14.65 9.91
N LEU A 496 2.80 15.03 11.14
CA LEU A 496 2.91 16.43 11.55
C LEU A 496 4.00 17.14 10.75
N TYR A 497 5.17 16.53 10.58
CA TYR A 497 6.26 17.10 9.80
C TYR A 497 5.82 17.42 8.36
N LEU A 498 5.15 16.47 7.71
CA LEU A 498 4.68 16.62 6.35
C LEU A 498 3.62 17.72 6.20
N ASN A 499 2.69 17.79 7.16
CA ASN A 499 1.58 18.75 7.15
C ASN A 499 1.97 20.13 7.69
N ASP A 500 2.97 20.23 8.57
CA ASP A 500 3.54 21.48 9.11
C ASP A 500 4.41 22.19 8.07
N HIS A 501 5.20 21.44 7.31
CA HIS A 501 6.05 21.99 6.26
C HIS A 501 5.26 22.74 5.17
N LEU A 502 3.96 22.44 4.99
CA LEU A 502 3.18 22.93 3.85
C LEU A 502 1.72 23.34 4.19
N GLY A 503 1.36 23.51 5.48
CA GLY A 503 -0.01 23.84 5.89
C GLY A 503 -0.21 24.45 7.28
N LEU A 504 0.68 24.24 8.27
CA LEU A 504 0.55 24.81 9.63
C LEU A 504 1.50 25.99 9.91
N GLY A 505 2.28 26.39 8.91
CA GLY A 505 3.29 27.44 9.00
C GLY A 505 4.66 26.84 9.30
N THR A 506 5.70 27.28 8.58
CA THR A 506 7.06 26.72 8.60
C THR A 506 7.83 26.93 9.92
N LYS A 507 7.15 27.24 11.03
CA LYS A 507 7.80 27.61 12.29
C LYS A 507 8.35 26.41 13.06
N HIS A 508 7.79 25.21 12.88
CA HIS A 508 8.08 24.06 13.73
C HIS A 508 8.81 22.92 13.02
N THR A 509 9.10 23.08 11.72
CA THR A 509 9.73 22.04 10.89
C THR A 509 11.11 21.59 11.40
N ILE A 510 11.94 22.52 11.87
CA ILE A 510 13.27 22.18 12.42
C ILE A 510 13.09 21.37 13.72
N GLU A 511 12.16 21.78 14.57
CA GLU A 511 11.91 21.13 15.86
C GLU A 511 11.35 19.71 15.67
N LEU A 512 10.43 19.52 14.71
CA LEU A 512 9.92 18.19 14.35
C LEU A 512 11.00 17.31 13.72
N GLN A 513 11.91 17.89 12.92
CA GLN A 513 13.05 17.17 12.36
C GLN A 513 14.01 16.72 13.46
N GLU A 514 14.33 17.58 14.43
CA GLU A 514 15.16 17.23 15.58
C GLU A 514 14.55 16.09 16.40
N ILE A 515 13.23 16.17 16.68
CA ILE A 515 12.50 15.09 17.36
C ILE A 515 12.57 13.79 16.53
N ARG A 516 12.33 13.86 15.22
CA ARG A 516 12.37 12.72 14.31
C ARG A 516 13.75 12.06 14.27
N ASP A 517 14.81 12.84 14.09
CA ASP A 517 16.19 12.35 14.03
C ASP A 517 16.60 11.69 15.35
N SER A 518 16.14 12.25 16.47
CA SER A 518 16.44 11.75 17.79
C SER A 518 15.71 10.44 18.18
N LEU A 519 14.71 10.02 17.41
CA LEU A 519 14.08 8.70 17.55
C LEU A 519 14.75 7.62 16.69
N ASN A 520 15.51 8.02 15.66
CA ASN A 520 16.21 7.14 14.74
C ASN A 520 17.68 6.90 15.14
N SER A 521 18.25 7.71 16.05
CA SER A 521 19.67 7.66 16.42
C SER A 521 20.08 6.47 17.30
N ASP A 522 19.13 5.65 17.76
CA ASP A 522 19.40 4.54 18.69
C ASP A 522 19.42 3.15 18.01
N ASP A 523 19.36 3.08 16.67
CA ASP A 523 19.46 1.81 15.91
C ASP A 523 20.90 1.22 15.87
N ASP A 524 21.88 1.83 16.55
CA ASP A 524 23.28 1.34 16.67
C ASP A 524 23.48 0.22 17.71
N TYR A 525 22.39 -0.34 18.27
CA TYR A 525 22.45 -1.46 19.22
C TYR A 525 21.64 -2.68 18.74
N TYR A 526 22.00 -3.23 17.59
CA TYR A 526 21.71 -4.64 17.24
C TYR A 526 22.87 -5.30 16.49
#